data_AF-A0ABD5VQZ6-F1
#
_entry.id   AF-A0ABD5VQZ6-F1
#
_cell.length_a   1.000
_cell.length_b   1.000
_cell.length_c   1.000
_cell.angle_alpha   90.00
_cell.angle_beta   90.00
_cell.angle_gamma   90.00
#
_symmetry.space_group_name_H-M   'P 1'
#
loop_
_entity.id
_entity.type
_entity.pdbx_description
1 polymer ?
#
loop_
_entity_poly.entity_id
_entity_poly.type
_entity_poly.pdbx_seq_one_letter_code
_entity_poly.pdbx_strand_id
1 'polypeptide(L)' 'MDNARYRFECRDVADCDVIIYSEFRESIFEAARSHLRDVHGRDASDDDVAPYIEEL' A
#
# COMPACT_ATOMS: atom_id res chain seq x y z
N MET A 1 -19.73 4.69 -0.06
CA MET A 1 -19.54 4.47 -1.51
C MET A 1 -18.07 4.15 -1.67
N ASP A 2 -17.72 2.87 -1.60
CA ASP A 2 -16.35 2.43 -1.85
C ASP A 2 -16.22 2.23 -3.36
N ASN A 3 -15.91 3.33 -4.06
CA ASN A 3 -15.57 3.32 -5.49
C ASN A 3 -14.06 3.04 -5.71
N ALA A 4 -13.32 2.73 -4.65
CA ALA A 4 -11.88 2.45 -4.75
C ALA A 4 -11.64 1.12 -5.45
N ARG A 5 -10.75 1.14 -6.45
CA ARG A 5 -10.40 -0.02 -7.29
C ARG A 5 -9.18 -0.77 -6.79
N TYR A 6 -8.39 -0.15 -5.93
CA TYR A 6 -7.16 -0.72 -5.40
C TYR A 6 -7.13 -0.54 -3.89
N ARG A 7 -6.60 -1.56 -3.21
CA ARG A 7 -6.44 -1.64 -1.77
C ARG A 7 -5.02 -2.05 -1.44
N PHE A 8 -4.35 -1.31 -0.58
CA PHE A 8 -3.09 -1.71 0.04
C PHE A 8 -3.34 -2.04 1.51
N GLU A 9 -2.84 -3.18 1.97
CA GLU A 9 -2.86 -3.59 3.38
C GLU A 9 -1.44 -3.84 3.85
N CYS A 10 -0.94 -3.02 4.77
CA CYS A 10 0.40 -3.22 5.30
C CYS A 10 0.45 -4.48 6.17
N ARG A 11 1.40 -5.38 5.88
CA ARG A 11 1.61 -6.64 6.64
C ARG A 11 3.06 -6.82 7.10
N ASP A 12 3.87 -5.76 7.01
CA ASP A 12 5.34 -5.85 7.20
C ASP A 12 5.74 -5.99 8.68
N VAL A 13 4.94 -5.45 9.61
CA VAL A 13 5.12 -5.63 11.06
C VAL A 13 3.80 -6.05 11.71
N ALA A 14 3.88 -6.80 12.80
CA ALA A 14 2.73 -7.42 13.48
C ALA A 14 1.68 -6.44 14.02
N ASP A 15 1.96 -5.13 14.02
CA ASP A 15 1.09 -4.08 14.57
C ASP A 15 0.78 -2.94 13.56
N CYS A 16 1.00 -3.13 12.25
CA CYS A 16 0.67 -2.11 11.26
C CYS A 16 -0.70 -2.36 10.61
N ASP A 17 -1.76 -1.77 11.18
CA ASP A 17 -3.14 -1.89 10.69
C ASP A 17 -3.50 -0.85 9.59
N VAL A 18 -2.52 -0.41 8.79
CA VAL A 18 -2.76 0.60 7.75
C VAL A 18 -3.39 -0.04 6.51
N ILE A 19 -4.57 0.48 6.16
CA ILE A 19 -5.28 0.13 4.93
C ILE A 19 -5.48 1.41 4.11
N ILE A 20 -5.02 1.40 2.85
CA ILE A 20 -5.13 2.52 1.92
C ILE A 20 -5.99 2.09 0.74
N TYR A 21 -6.86 2.99 0.30
CA TYR A 21 -7.74 2.78 -0.84
C TYR A 21 -7.44 3.82 -1.93
N SER A 22 -7.45 3.40 -3.19
CA SER A 22 -7.29 4.31 -4.32
C SER A 22 -8.09 3.86 -5.54
N GLU A 23 -8.47 4.81 -6.39
CA GLU A 23 -9.09 4.55 -7.69
C GLU A 23 -8.03 4.32 -8.79
N PHE A 24 -6.76 4.67 -8.52
CA PHE A 24 -5.66 4.63 -9.48
C PHE A 24 -4.54 3.71 -9.04
N ARG A 25 -4.02 2.92 -9.98
CA ARG A 25 -2.92 1.98 -9.73
C ARG A 25 -1.66 2.70 -9.28
N GLU A 26 -1.21 3.72 -10.01
CA GLU A 26 0.03 4.42 -9.68
C GLU A 26 -0.04 5.06 -8.29
N SER A 27 -1.18 5.64 -7.93
CA SER A 27 -1.40 6.25 -6.63
C SER A 27 -1.36 5.25 -5.47
N ILE A 28 -1.88 4.02 -5.65
CA ILE A 28 -1.80 3.01 -4.58
C ILE A 28 -0.36 2.52 -4.36
N PHE A 29 0.43 2.39 -5.44
CA PHE A 29 1.84 2.01 -5.36
C PHE A 29 2.70 3.12 -4.73
N GLU A 30 2.45 4.37 -5.08
CA GLU A 30 3.10 5.51 -4.42
C GLU A 30 2.76 5.58 -2.93
N ALA A 31 1.49 5.43 -2.57
CA ALA A 31 1.04 5.46 -1.19
C ALA A 31 1.64 4.31 -0.35
N ALA A 32 1.68 3.09 -0.90
CA ALA A 32 2.29 1.93 -0.26
C ALA A 32 3.79 2.15 0.02
N ARG A 33 4.54 2.63 -0.98
CA ARG A 33 5.98 2.92 -0.81
C ARG A 33 6.24 4.06 0.17
N SER A 34 5.46 5.14 0.10
CA SER A 34 5.59 6.24 1.06
C SER A 34 5.33 5.75 2.47
N HIS A 35 4.31 4.92 2.68
CA HIS A 35 4.03 4.34 3.98
C HIS A 35 5.19 3.48 4.50
N LEU A 36 5.74 2.57 3.67
CA LEU A 36 6.89 1.75 4.07
C LEU A 36 8.13 2.59 4.37
N ARG A 37 8.38 3.65 3.61
CA ARG A 37 9.50 4.55 3.85
C ARG A 37 9.31 5.36 5.13
N ASP A 38 8.15 5.98 5.29
CA ASP A 38 7.91 6.99 6.32
C ASP A 38 7.59 6.37 7.69
N VAL A 39 6.93 5.20 7.71
CA VAL A 39 6.55 4.50 8.95
C VAL A 39 7.53 3.38 9.32
N HIS A 40 8.03 2.64 8.32
CA HIS A 40 8.91 1.49 8.55
C HIS A 40 10.38 1.77 8.25
N GLY A 41 10.73 2.95 7.71
CA GLY A 41 12.10 3.28 7.32
C GLY A 41 12.63 2.43 6.16
N ARG A 42 11.75 1.72 5.44
CA ARG A 42 12.09 0.79 4.37
C ARG A 42 11.86 1.43 3.02
N ASP A 43 12.94 1.59 2.26
CA ASP A 43 12.85 2.01 0.87
C ASP A 43 12.44 0.79 0.01
N ALA A 44 11.18 0.74 -0.38
CA ALA A 44 10.56 -0.38 -1.09
C ALA A 44 10.32 -0.03 -2.56
N SER A 45 10.57 -0.98 -3.45
CA SER A 45 10.23 -0.89 -4.86
C SER A 45 8.77 -1.27 -5.13
N ASP A 46 8.32 -1.09 -6.37
CA ASP A 46 6.98 -1.51 -6.78
C ASP A 46 6.81 -3.03 -6.66
N ASP A 47 7.86 -3.81 -6.98
CA ASP A 47 7.86 -5.26 -6.83
C ASP A 47 7.76 -5.71 -5.37
N ASP A 48 8.29 -4.91 -4.43
CA ASP A 48 8.19 -5.19 -2.99
C ASP A 48 6.76 -4.98 -2.46
N VAL A 49 6.04 -3.97 -2.98
CA VAL A 49 4.70 -3.61 -2.49
C VAL A 49 3.58 -4.28 -3.26
N ALA A 50 3.82 -4.74 -4.50
CA ALA A 50 2.82 -5.40 -5.33
C ALA A 50 2.09 -6.57 -4.62
N PRO A 51 2.76 -7.44 -3.83
CA PRO A 51 2.09 -8.52 -3.10
C PRO A 51 1.11 -8.07 -2.02
N TYR A 52 1.20 -6.81 -1.58
CA TYR A 52 0.35 -6.20 -0.55
C TYR A 52 -0.79 -5.37 -1.14
N ILE A 53 -0.89 -5.29 -2.47
CA ILE A 53 -1.91 -4.53 -3.19
C ILE A 53 -2.90 -5.47 -3.86
N GLU A 54 -4.18 -5.24 -3.64
CA GLU A 54 -5.31 -5.97 -4.21
C GLU A 54 -6.12 -5.05 -5.12
N GLU A 55 -6.53 -5.54 -6.29
CA GLU A 55 -7.52 -4.89 -7.16
C GLU A 55 -8.92 -5.40 -6.78
N LEU A 56 -9.85 -4.49 -6.47
CA LEU A 56 -11.19 -4.76 -5.92
C LEU A 56 -12.29 -4.78 -6.98
#